data_AF-A0A3S0G7C9-F1
#
_entry.id   AF-A0A3S0G7C9-F1
#
_cell.length_a   1.000
_cell.length_b   1.000
_cell.length_c   1.000
_cell.angle_alpha   90.00
_cell.angle_beta   90.00
_cell.angle_gamma   90.00
#
_symmetry.space_group_name_H-M   'P 1'
#
loop_
_entity.id
_entity.type
_entity.pdbx_description
1 polymer ?
#
loop_
_entity_poly.entity_id
_entity_poly.type
_entity_poly.pdbx_seq_one_letter_code
_entity_poly.pdbx_strand_id
1 'polypeptide(L)'
;MSVDHYENFPVASVLLPPALRAPVAAIYWFARTADDFSDEGDLPPAQRLALLNDYQAELDGLEQGIPSGNPIFQHLAPVVSQYKLPVQLLRDLLDAFAQDVTQDRYTDY
;
A
#
# COMPACT_ATOMS: atom_id res chain seq x y z
N MET A 1 -3.11 -19.38 -17.49
CA MET A 1 -3.79 -20.05 -16.35
C MET A 1 -2.89 -19.82 -15.15
N SER A 2 -3.20 -19.00 -14.15
CA SER A 2 -4.47 -18.53 -13.60
C SER A 2 -4.18 -17.21 -12.87
N VAL A 3 -4.78 -16.09 -13.30
CA VAL A 3 -4.87 -14.86 -12.49
C VAL A 3 -6.28 -14.85 -11.91
N ASP A 4 -6.60 -15.90 -11.16
CA ASP A 4 -7.75 -15.96 -10.29
C ASP A 4 -7.18 -15.78 -8.89
N HIS A 5 -7.52 -14.66 -8.22
CA HIS A 5 -7.77 -14.58 -6.77
C HIS A 5 -7.87 -13.15 -6.20
N TYR A 6 -8.26 -12.10 -6.94
CA TYR A 6 -8.38 -10.77 -6.31
C TYR A 6 -9.61 -9.98 -6.82
N GLU A 7 -10.77 -10.64 -6.83
CA GLU A 7 -12.05 -10.13 -7.37
C GLU A 7 -12.74 -9.03 -6.53
N ASN A 8 -12.29 -8.75 -5.30
CA ASN A 8 -12.98 -7.80 -4.41
C ASN A 8 -12.43 -6.37 -4.46
N PHE A 9 -12.05 -5.86 -5.64
CA PHE A 9 -11.94 -4.42 -5.80
C PHE A 9 -13.36 -3.84 -5.67
N PRO A 10 -13.64 -2.92 -4.73
CA PRO A 10 -15.00 -2.61 -4.30
C PRO A 10 -15.86 -2.18 -5.49
N VAL A 11 -17.17 -2.43 -5.38
CA VAL A 11 -18.23 -2.05 -6.34
C VAL A 11 -18.11 -0.59 -6.83
N ALA A 12 -17.39 0.26 -6.10
CA ALA A 12 -16.93 1.60 -6.50
C ALA A 12 -16.16 1.65 -7.85
N SER A 13 -15.57 0.54 -8.33
CA SER A 13 -14.89 0.47 -9.63
C SER A 13 -15.82 0.63 -10.84
N VAL A 14 -17.12 0.38 -10.64
CA VAL A 14 -18.15 0.54 -11.69
C VAL A 14 -18.32 2.01 -12.05
N LEU A 15 -18.11 2.93 -11.09
CA LEU A 15 -18.18 4.38 -11.31
C LEU A 15 -16.89 4.96 -11.90
N LEU A 16 -15.78 4.21 -11.86
CA LEU A 16 -14.51 4.65 -12.44
C LEU A 16 -14.47 4.41 -13.96
N PRO A 17 -13.91 5.36 -14.73
CA PRO A 17 -13.57 5.14 -16.13
C PRO A 17 -12.69 3.89 -16.29
N PRO A 18 -12.88 3.07 -17.34
CA PRO A 18 -12.13 1.82 -17.53
C PRO A 18 -10.61 1.97 -17.45
N ALA A 19 -10.08 3.10 -17.94
CA ALA A 19 -8.64 3.41 -17.94
C ALA A 19 -8.06 3.67 -16.52
N LEU A 20 -8.89 4.06 -15.55
CA LEU A 20 -8.45 4.37 -14.18
C LEU A 20 -8.59 3.19 -13.23
N ARG A 21 -9.30 2.12 -13.62
CA ARG A 21 -9.53 0.96 -12.74
C ARG A 21 -8.23 0.30 -12.30
N ALA A 22 -7.32 0.02 -13.23
CA ALA A 22 -6.04 -0.61 -12.91
C ALA A 22 -5.12 0.29 -12.06
N PRO A 23 -4.93 1.60 -12.38
CA PRO A 23 -4.20 2.54 -11.54
C PRO A 23 -4.73 2.64 -10.10
N VAL A 24 -6.04 2.80 -9.95
CA VAL A 24 -6.65 2.93 -8.62
C VAL A 24 -6.57 1.60 -7.87
N ALA A 25 -6.73 0.46 -8.56
CA ALA A 25 -6.52 -0.85 -7.95
C ALA A 25 -5.10 -1.00 -7.39
N ALA A 26 -4.06 -0.63 -8.14
CA ALA A 26 -2.68 -0.71 -7.64
C ALA A 26 -2.47 0.11 -6.36
N ILE A 27 -3.00 1.33 -6.30
CA ILE A 27 -2.90 2.20 -5.10
C ILE A 27 -3.70 1.60 -3.94
N TYR A 28 -4.91 1.10 -4.21
CA TYR A 28 -5.75 0.47 -3.19
C TYR A 28 -5.08 -0.78 -2.60
N TRP A 29 -4.51 -1.65 -3.43
CA TRP A 29 -3.82 -2.84 -2.96
C TRP A 29 -2.59 -2.49 -2.12
N PHE A 30 -1.82 -1.49 -2.55
CA PHE A 30 -0.72 -0.95 -1.74
C PHE A 30 -1.20 -0.49 -0.36
N ALA A 31 -2.25 0.33 -0.31
CA ALA A 31 -2.80 0.85 0.94
C ALA A 31 -3.37 -0.26 1.83
N ARG A 32 -4.15 -1.18 1.27
CA ARG A 32 -4.78 -2.28 2.00
C ARG A 32 -3.76 -3.23 2.61
N THR A 33 -2.70 -3.57 1.88
CA THR A 33 -1.65 -4.44 2.42
C THR A 33 -0.83 -3.76 3.52
N ALA A 34 -0.59 -2.45 3.42
CA ALA A 34 0.06 -1.71 4.50
C ALA A 34 -0.83 -1.59 5.75
N ASP A 35 -2.13 -1.36 5.56
CA ASP A 35 -3.16 -1.35 6.61
C ASP A 35 -3.28 -2.71 7.31
N ASP A 36 -3.21 -3.81 6.56
CA ASP A 36 -3.16 -5.17 7.13
C ASP A 36 -1.95 -5.35 8.06
N PHE A 37 -0.80 -4.74 7.77
CA PHE A 37 0.34 -4.78 8.69
C PHE A 37 0.08 -4.01 9.98
N SER A 38 -0.70 -2.93 9.92
CA SER A 38 -1.02 -2.08 11.08
C SER A 38 -2.24 -2.52 11.89
N ASP A 39 -3.17 -3.32 11.33
CA ASP A 39 -4.41 -3.75 12.00
C ASP A 39 -4.48 -5.28 12.23
N GLU A 40 -4.00 -6.11 11.30
CA GLU A 40 -4.15 -7.58 11.38
C GLU A 40 -2.97 -8.29 12.07
N GLY A 41 -3.24 -8.91 13.23
CA GLY A 41 -2.55 -10.14 13.66
C GLY A 41 -1.98 -10.18 15.08
N ASP A 42 -1.67 -11.41 15.52
CA ASP A 42 -0.92 -11.72 16.76
C ASP A 42 0.56 -11.27 16.72
N LEU A 43 0.96 -10.51 15.69
CA LEU A 43 2.33 -10.06 15.51
C LEU A 43 2.66 -8.96 16.53
N PRO A 44 3.81 -9.05 17.23
CA PRO A 44 4.26 -7.98 18.11
C PRO A 44 4.43 -6.66 17.34
N PRO A 45 4.19 -5.49 17.96
CA PRO A 45 4.33 -4.17 17.32
C PRO A 45 5.66 -3.98 16.59
N ALA A 46 6.76 -4.49 17.15
CA ALA A 46 8.09 -4.41 16.53
C ALA A 46 8.17 -5.12 15.16
N GLN A 47 7.46 -6.24 14.98
CA GLN A 47 7.43 -6.96 13.70
C GLN A 47 6.57 -6.23 12.67
N ARG A 48 5.46 -5.63 13.11
CA ARG A 48 4.58 -4.81 12.27
C ARG A 48 5.30 -3.58 11.73
N LEU A 49 6.03 -2.88 12.61
CA LEU A 49 6.88 -1.75 12.23
C LEU A 49 8.00 -2.17 11.27
N ALA A 50 8.58 -3.37 11.43
CA ALA A 50 9.57 -3.87 10.49
C ALA A 50 8.98 -4.08 9.08
N LEU A 51 7.77 -4.66 8.98
CA LEU A 51 7.08 -4.81 7.69
C LEU A 51 6.77 -3.47 7.02
N LEU A 52 6.34 -2.48 7.80
CA LEU A 52 6.10 -1.12 7.29
C LEU A 52 7.40 -0.45 6.84
N ASN A 53 8.51 -0.64 7.57
CA ASN A 53 9.83 -0.13 7.18
C ASN A 53 10.34 -0.79 5.89
N ASP A 54 10.13 -2.09 5.71
CA ASP A 54 10.47 -2.79 4.46
C ASP A 54 9.68 -2.18 3.28
N TYR A 55 8.40 -1.83 3.50
CA TYR A 55 7.59 -1.10 2.52
C TYR A 55 8.12 0.31 2.21
N GLN A 56 8.64 1.03 3.21
CA GLN A 56 9.28 2.31 2.97
C GLN A 56 10.56 2.17 2.12
N ALA A 57 11.36 1.13 2.38
CA ALA A 57 12.55 0.83 1.58
C ALA A 57 12.21 0.48 0.13
N GLU A 58 11.10 -0.23 -0.10
CA GLU A 58 10.59 -0.49 -1.45
C GLU A 58 10.14 0.80 -2.16
N LEU A 59 9.55 1.78 -1.44
CA LEU A 59 9.27 3.11 -2.00
C LEU A 59 10.55 3.90 -2.31
N ASP A 60 11.58 3.81 -1.47
CA ASP A 60 12.90 4.39 -1.75
C ASP A 60 13.49 3.83 -3.04
N GLY A 61 13.41 2.51 -3.21
CA GLY A 61 13.83 1.83 -4.43
C GLY A 61 13.04 2.32 -5.65
N LEU A 62 11.71 2.45 -5.51
CA LEU A 62 10.84 2.95 -6.57
C LEU A 62 11.22 4.37 -7.01
N GLU A 63 11.49 5.30 -6.09
CA GLU A 63 11.94 6.67 -6.43
C GLU A 63 13.29 6.68 -7.14
N GLN A 64 14.17 5.74 -6.81
CA GLN A 64 15.47 5.57 -7.45
C GLN A 64 15.40 4.81 -8.79
N GLY A 65 14.23 4.32 -9.18
CA GLY A 65 14.04 3.51 -10.39
C GLY A 65 14.59 2.08 -10.26
N ILE A 66 14.77 1.59 -9.03
CA ILE A 66 15.21 0.23 -8.74
C ILE A 66 13.99 -0.71 -8.86
N PRO A 67 14.07 -1.78 -9.67
CA PRO A 67 12.98 -2.75 -9.76
C PRO A 67 12.77 -3.49 -8.45
N SER A 68 11.51 -3.55 -7.99
CA SER A 68 11.12 -4.30 -6.81
C SER A 68 10.83 -5.78 -7.14
N GLY A 69 11.17 -6.67 -6.21
CA GLY A 69 10.72 -8.08 -6.24
C GLY A 69 9.27 -8.26 -5.76
N ASN A 70 8.70 -7.25 -5.10
CA ASN A 70 7.36 -7.30 -4.56
C ASN A 70 6.30 -7.03 -5.66
N PRO A 71 5.35 -7.96 -5.90
CA PRO A 71 4.32 -7.79 -6.92
C PRO A 71 3.50 -6.49 -6.79
N ILE A 72 3.26 -6.02 -5.55
CA ILE A 72 2.51 -4.79 -5.30
C ILE A 72 3.27 -3.59 -5.89
N PHE A 73 4.58 -3.51 -5.65
CA PHE A 73 5.43 -2.44 -6.16
C PHE A 73 5.67 -2.56 -7.68
N GLN A 74 5.70 -3.78 -8.23
CA GLN A 74 5.74 -4.00 -9.67
C GLN A 74 4.49 -3.45 -10.39
N HIS A 75 3.32 -3.52 -9.74
CA HIS A 75 2.08 -2.93 -10.25
C HIS A 75 1.97 -1.44 -9.97
N LEU A 76 2.53 -0.95 -8.86
CA LEU A 76 2.47 0.46 -8.44
C LEU A 76 3.45 1.35 -9.22
N ALA A 77 4.67 0.89 -9.48
CA ALA A 77 5.71 1.64 -10.20
C ALA A 77 5.26 2.23 -11.55
N PRO A 78 4.62 1.48 -12.47
CA PRO A 78 4.15 2.05 -13.72
C PRO A 78 3.05 3.09 -13.50
N VAL A 79 2.21 2.94 -12.47
CA VAL A 79 1.15 3.89 -12.13
C VAL A 79 1.73 5.21 -11.61
N VAL A 80 2.70 5.13 -10.69
CA VAL A 80 3.41 6.31 -10.17
C VAL A 80 4.08 7.09 -11.31
N SER A 81 4.76 6.39 -12.20
CA SER A 81 5.43 7.00 -13.36
C SER A 81 4.43 7.61 -14.36
N GLN A 82 3.39 6.86 -14.75
CA GLN A 82 2.40 7.29 -15.73
C GLN A 82 1.62 8.52 -15.27
N TYR A 83 1.19 8.55 -14.00
CA TYR A 83 0.37 9.63 -13.44
C TYR A 83 1.19 10.69 -12.70
N LYS A 84 2.52 10.54 -12.65
CA LYS A 84 3.44 11.40 -11.90
C LYS A 84 2.98 11.59 -10.46
N LEU A 85 2.60 10.50 -9.81
CA LEU A 85 2.10 10.54 -8.45
C LEU A 85 3.23 11.00 -7.52
N PRO A 86 2.98 11.94 -6.60
CA PRO A 86 3.95 12.28 -5.59
C PRO A 86 4.17 11.08 -4.67
N VAL A 87 5.38 10.50 -4.70
CA VAL A 87 5.70 9.34 -3.85
C VAL A 87 5.60 9.69 -2.37
N GLN A 88 5.82 10.97 -2.02
CA GLN A 88 5.62 11.48 -0.68
C GLN A 88 4.22 11.15 -0.12
N LEU A 89 3.15 11.20 -0.92
CA LEU A 89 1.80 10.85 -0.43
C LEU A 89 1.67 9.37 -0.05
N LEU A 90 2.41 8.49 -0.73
CA LEU A 90 2.45 7.06 -0.40
C LEU A 90 3.27 6.84 0.88
N ARG A 91 4.33 7.62 1.09
CA ARG A 91 5.13 7.61 2.34
C ARG A 91 4.30 8.10 3.52
N ASP A 92 3.60 9.21 3.36
CA ASP A 92 2.76 9.80 4.41
C ASP A 92 1.68 8.80 4.86
N LEU A 93 1.17 7.97 3.94
CA LEU A 93 0.24 6.88 4.24
C LEU A 93 0.91 5.80 5.12
N LEU A 94 2.12 5.35 4.78
CA LEU A 94 2.86 4.37 5.58
C LEU A 94 3.23 4.92 6.97
N ASP A 95 3.59 6.19 7.05
CA ASP A 95 3.88 6.86 8.32
C ASP A 95 2.64 6.93 9.22
N ALA A 96 1.45 7.13 8.64
CA ALA A 96 0.20 7.08 9.39
C ALA A 96 -0.08 5.68 9.95
N PHE A 97 0.13 4.62 9.16
CA PHE A 97 -0.02 3.25 9.63
C PHE A 97 1.00 2.88 10.72
N ALA A 98 2.25 3.34 10.59
CA ALA A 98 3.28 3.12 11.61
C ALA A 98 2.94 3.83 12.93
N GLN A 99 2.34 5.01 12.86
CA GLN A 99 1.84 5.71 14.05
C GLN A 99 0.71 4.95 14.72
N ASP A 100 -0.23 4.40 13.94
CA ASP A 100 -1.37 3.64 14.47
C ASP A 100 -0.91 2.38 15.24
N VAL A 101 0.11 1.69 14.75
CA VAL A 101 0.76 0.56 15.46
C VAL A 101 1.32 0.95 16.83
N THR A 102 1.76 2.19 17.00
CA THR A 102 2.31 2.68 18.28
C THR A 102 1.27 3.26 19.23
N GLN A 103 0.07 3.57 18.74
CA GLN A 103 -1.00 4.22 19.48
C GLN A 103 -2.13 3.22 19.81
N ASP A 104 -1.83 2.21 20.64
CA ASP A 104 -2.78 1.15 21.00
C ASP A 104 -4.03 1.61 21.81
N ARG A 105 -4.11 2.88 22.24
CA ARG A 105 -5.25 3.41 23.00
C ARG A 105 -5.48 4.89 22.74
N TYR A 106 -6.58 5.21 22.04
CA TYR A 106 -7.30 6.44 22.38
C TYR A 106 -7.69 6.33 23.85
N THR A 107 -7.12 7.20 24.69
CA THR A 107 -7.64 7.42 26.03
C THR A 107 -9.04 8.01 25.85
N ASP A 108 -10.05 7.27 26.33
CA ASP A 108 -11.49 7.59 26.26
C ASP A 108 -11.81 9.07 26.52
N TYR A 109 -12.87 9.56 25.87
CA TYR A 109 -13.57 10.82 26.20
C TYR A 109 -14.70 10.58 27.20
#